data_AF-A0A935CP84-F1
#
_entry.id   AF-A0A935CP84-F1
#
_cell.length_a   1.000
_cell.length_b   1.000
_cell.length_c   1.000
_cell.angle_alpha   90.00
_cell.angle_beta   90.00
_cell.angle_gamma   90.00
#
_symmetry.space_group_name_H-M   'P 1'
#
loop_
_entity.id
_entity.type
_entity.pdbx_description
1 polymer ?
#
loop_
_entity_poly.entity_id
_entity_poly.type
_entity_poly.pdbx_seq_one_letter_code
_entity_poly.pdbx_strand_id
1 'polypeptide(L)'
;MSQAAARARAGEGPTFIEGLTYRLSGHMAGDLETYRTPEEIEYQRQHEPLVVLTQKLVAPGSARLRCSRCATRWRQRSRRPWNLPRKARGPIYPSPHQRLCP
;
A
#
# COMPACT_ATOMS: atom_id res chain seq x y z
N MET A 1 -9.10 -15.36 -6.25
CA MET A 1 -8.04 -15.26 -7.28
C MET A 1 -7.42 -16.60 -7.69
N SER A 2 -7.29 -17.59 -6.81
CA SER A 2 -6.71 -18.91 -7.18
C SER A 2 -7.41 -19.57 -8.39
N GLN A 3 -8.75 -19.49 -8.43
CA GLN A 3 -9.56 -20.01 -9.54
C GLN A 3 -9.25 -19.35 -10.89
N ALA A 4 -9.27 -18.00 -10.95
CA ALA A 4 -8.94 -17.27 -12.18
C ALA A 4 -7.51 -17.58 -12.67
N ALA A 5 -6.56 -17.70 -11.73
CA ALA A 5 -5.20 -18.08 -12.07
C ALA A 5 -5.09 -19.53 -12.57
N ALA A 6 -5.87 -20.46 -12.00
CA ALA A 6 -5.92 -21.85 -12.47
C ALA A 6 -6.50 -21.94 -13.88
N ARG A 7 -7.61 -21.24 -14.14
CA ARG A 7 -8.23 -21.13 -15.47
C ARG A 7 -7.25 -20.64 -16.54
N ALA A 8 -6.54 -19.55 -16.24
CA ALA A 8 -5.55 -19.00 -17.17
C ALA A 8 -4.40 -20.00 -17.44
N ARG A 9 -3.93 -20.71 -16.40
CA ARG A 9 -2.90 -21.76 -16.56
C ARG A 9 -3.39 -22.98 -17.33
N ALA A 10 -4.68 -23.31 -17.25
CA ALA A 10 -5.29 -24.40 -18.00
C ALA A 10 -5.56 -24.05 -19.48
N GLY A 11 -5.31 -22.80 -19.91
CA GLY A 11 -5.58 -22.35 -21.28
C GLY A 11 -7.04 -22.02 -21.57
N GLU A 12 -7.89 -21.94 -20.53
CA GLU A 12 -9.34 -21.69 -20.63
C GLU A 12 -9.70 -20.19 -20.82
N GLY A 13 -8.71 -19.38 -21.22
CA GLY A 13 -8.84 -17.96 -21.49
C GLY A 13 -8.72 -17.04 -20.26
N PRO A 14 -8.78 -15.72 -20.48
CA PRO A 14 -8.63 -14.71 -19.43
C PRO A 14 -9.86 -14.61 -18.53
N THR A 15 -9.69 -13.96 -17.37
CA THR A 15 -10.79 -13.59 -16.47
C THR A 15 -10.62 -12.12 -16.07
N PHE A 16 -11.69 -11.33 -16.18
CA PHE A 16 -11.72 -9.98 -15.64
C PHE A 16 -12.01 -10.04 -14.14
N ILE A 17 -11.20 -9.35 -13.33
CA ILE A 17 -11.38 -9.29 -11.88
C ILE A 17 -11.42 -7.83 -11.47
N GLU A 18 -12.56 -7.40 -10.92
CA GLU A 18 -12.71 -6.07 -10.34
C GLU A 18 -12.41 -6.12 -8.84
N GLY A 19 -11.38 -5.38 -8.43
CA GLY A 19 -10.98 -5.24 -7.02
C GLY A 19 -11.59 -3.99 -6.42
N LEU A 20 -12.84 -4.07 -5.96
CA LEU A 20 -13.50 -2.97 -5.26
C LEU A 20 -12.74 -2.68 -3.96
N THR A 21 -12.16 -1.49 -3.86
CA THR A 21 -11.35 -1.06 -2.73
C THR A 21 -11.47 0.45 -2.53
N TYR A 22 -10.96 0.94 -1.40
CA TYR A 22 -11.02 2.34 -1.04
C TYR A 22 -9.63 2.93 -0.79
N ARG A 23 -9.40 4.13 -1.32
CA ARG A 23 -8.15 4.88 -1.13
C ARG A 23 -8.27 5.78 0.11
N LEU A 24 -7.65 5.39 1.22
CA LEU A 24 -7.78 6.11 2.49
C LEU A 24 -7.08 7.48 2.51
N SER A 25 -5.95 7.65 1.83
CA SER A 25 -5.24 8.93 1.69
C SER A 25 -5.61 9.64 0.39
N GLY A 26 -5.29 10.92 0.24
CA GLY A 26 -5.50 11.73 -0.96
C GLY A 26 -4.89 11.17 -2.25
N HIS A 27 -5.31 11.70 -3.40
CA HIS A 27 -4.88 11.16 -4.70
C HIS A 27 -3.38 11.34 -4.86
N MET A 28 -2.88 12.48 -4.37
CA MET A 28 -1.49 12.88 -4.40
C MET A 28 -1.09 13.44 -3.03
N ALA A 29 0.21 13.64 -2.83
CA ALA A 29 0.71 14.39 -1.69
C ALA A 29 0.19 15.85 -1.76
N GLY A 30 -0.48 16.32 -0.71
CA GLY A 30 -1.06 17.67 -0.64
C GLY A 30 -2.47 17.80 -1.22
N ASP A 31 -3.12 16.70 -1.62
CA ASP A 31 -4.54 16.72 -1.96
C ASP A 31 -5.38 17.14 -0.73
N LEU A 32 -6.25 18.12 -0.92
CA LEU A 32 -7.14 18.66 0.11
C LEU A 32 -8.40 17.81 0.32
N GLU A 33 -8.66 16.85 -0.57
CA GLU A 33 -9.73 15.85 -0.42
C GLU A 33 -11.15 16.45 -0.34
N THR A 34 -11.39 17.61 -0.95
CA THR A 34 -12.68 18.34 -0.87
C THR A 34 -13.87 17.60 -1.49
N TYR A 35 -13.63 16.48 -2.17
CA TYR A 35 -14.63 15.67 -2.87
C TYR A 35 -15.21 14.52 -2.02
N ARG A 36 -14.78 14.37 -0.76
CA ARG A 36 -15.25 13.32 0.16
C ARG A 36 -15.41 13.87 1.56
N THR A 37 -16.26 13.24 2.37
CA THR A 37 -16.47 13.69 3.74
C THR A 37 -15.53 12.96 4.73
N PRO A 38 -15.18 13.59 5.86
CA PRO A 38 -14.40 12.91 6.91
C PRO A 38 -15.08 11.63 7.43
N GLU A 39 -16.41 11.61 7.48
CA GLU A 39 -17.20 10.47 7.96
C GLU A 39 -17.08 9.27 7.02
N GLU A 40 -17.07 9.50 5.70
CA GLU A 40 -16.84 8.45 4.72
C GLU A 40 -15.46 7.82 4.93
N ILE A 41 -14.42 8.63 5.16
CA ILE A 41 -13.07 8.14 5.41
C ILE A 41 -13.00 7.32 6.68
N GLU A 42 -13.62 7.79 7.76
CA GLU A 42 -13.62 7.06 9.02
C GLU A 42 -14.35 5.71 8.89
N TYR A 43 -15.49 5.70 8.20
CA TYR A 43 -16.18 4.46 7.85
C TYR A 43 -15.26 3.50 7.08
N GLN A 44 -14.57 3.98 6.06
CA GLN A 44 -13.67 3.15 5.24
C GLN A 44 -12.44 2.67 6.01
N ARG A 45 -11.95 3.44 7.00
CA ARG A 45 -10.86 3.02 7.89
C ARG A 45 -11.24 1.80 8.73
N GLN A 46 -12.50 1.73 9.18
CA GLN A 46 -12.99 0.59 9.97
C GLN A 46 -13.15 -0.68 9.11
N HIS A 47 -13.35 -0.52 7.81
CA HIS A 47 -13.50 -1.59 6.83
C HIS A 47 -12.21 -1.92 6.08
N GLU A 48 -11.09 -1.29 6.46
CA GLU A 48 -9.80 -1.52 5.83
C GLU A 48 -9.36 -2.99 5.98
N PRO A 49 -8.76 -3.60 4.94
CA PRO A 49 -8.47 -5.04 4.92
C PRO A 49 -7.64 -5.57 6.09
N LEU A 50 -6.66 -4.82 6.61
CA LEU A 50 -5.88 -5.26 7.77
C LEU A 50 -6.70 -5.25 9.05
N VAL A 51 -7.58 -4.27 9.24
CA VAL A 51 -8.52 -4.24 10.38
C VAL A 51 -9.44 -5.45 10.34
N VAL A 52 -10.10 -5.68 9.21
CA VAL A 52 -11.02 -6.82 9.02
C VAL A 52 -10.30 -8.15 9.18
N LEU A 53 -9.10 -8.29 8.62
CA LEU A 53 -8.28 -9.49 8.78
C LEU A 53 -7.88 -9.71 10.24
N THR A 54 -7.49 -8.66 10.94
CA THR A 54 -7.09 -8.74 12.36
C THR A 54 -8.25 -9.21 13.22
N GLN A 55 -9.45 -8.67 13.01
CA GLN A 55 -10.65 -9.11 13.71
C GLN A 55 -10.93 -10.60 13.47
N LYS A 56 -10.84 -11.06 12.21
CA LYS A 56 -11.02 -12.48 11.84
C LYS A 56 -9.98 -13.41 12.48
N LEU A 57 -8.73 -12.95 12.63
CA LEU A 57 -7.62 -13.73 13.20
C LEU A 57 -7.53 -13.68 14.74
N VAL A 58 -8.29 -12.81 15.40
CA VAL A 58 -8.35 -12.71 16.86
C VAL A 58 -9.60 -13.39 17.42
N ALA A 59 -10.59 -13.69 16.57
CA ALA A 59 -11.80 -14.38 16.95
C ALA A 59 -11.52 -15.75 17.62
N PRO A 60 -12.27 -16.14 18.68
CA PRO A 60 -12.06 -17.40 19.38
C PRO A 60 -12.17 -18.59 18.41
N GLY A 61 -11.10 -19.39 18.33
CA GLY A 61 -10.99 -20.53 17.38
C GLY A 61 -10.03 -20.28 16.20
N SER A 62 -9.61 -19.04 15.96
CA SER A 62 -8.57 -18.72 14.96
C SER A 62 -7.16 -18.79 15.59
N ALA A 63 -6.18 -19.28 14.82
CA ALA A 63 -4.80 -19.43 15.29
C ALA A 63 -4.26 -18.10 15.83
N ARG A 64 -4.00 -18.02 17.14
CA ARG A 64 -3.46 -16.83 17.82
C ARG A 64 -2.06 -16.50 17.32
N LEU A 65 -1.96 -15.82 16.19
CA LEU A 65 -0.73 -15.21 15.72
C LEU A 65 -0.63 -13.77 16.21
N ARG A 66 -0.63 -13.58 17.54
CA ARG A 66 0.00 -12.39 18.14
C ARG A 66 1.51 -12.60 18.12
N CYS A 67 2.10 -12.64 16.92
CA CYS A 67 3.54 -12.66 16.79
C CYS A 67 4.04 -11.21 16.89
N SER A 68 4.27 -10.73 18.11
CA SER A 68 4.99 -9.45 18.37
C SER A 68 6.27 -9.36 17.53
N ARG A 69 6.89 -10.51 17.24
CA ARG A 69 8.01 -10.72 16.34
C ARG A 69 7.75 -10.31 14.89
N CYS A 70 6.58 -10.60 14.32
CA CYS A 70 6.25 -10.22 12.93
C CYS A 70 6.08 -8.70 12.80
N ALA A 71 5.33 -8.07 13.71
CA ALA A 71 5.16 -6.61 13.72
C ALA A 71 6.50 -5.88 13.95
N THR A 72 7.31 -6.38 14.90
CA THR A 72 8.63 -5.83 15.18
C THR A 72 9.58 -5.99 13.99
N ARG A 73 9.60 -7.16 13.36
CA ARG A 73 10.41 -7.44 12.16
C ARG A 73 10.00 -6.56 10.97
N TRP A 74 8.69 -6.35 10.77
CA TRP A 74 8.19 -5.45 9.74
C TRP A 74 8.63 -4.01 10.02
N ARG A 75 8.42 -3.49 11.24
CA ARG A 75 8.89 -2.14 11.63
C ARG A 75 10.39 -1.98 11.43
N GLN A 76 11.21 -2.95 11.85
CA GLN A 76 12.65 -2.92 11.65
C GLN A 76 13.03 -2.88 10.17
N ARG A 77 12.33 -3.65 9.31
CA ARG A 77 12.59 -3.69 7.87
C ARG A 77 12.12 -2.41 7.16
N SER A 78 10.96 -1.87 7.51
CA SER A 78 10.41 -0.66 6.91
C SER A 78 11.17 0.61 7.33
N ARG A 79 11.79 0.60 8.52
CA ARG A 79 12.67 1.68 8.99
C ARG A 79 14.08 1.61 8.42
N ARG A 80 14.46 0.52 7.74
CA ARG A 80 15.71 0.53 6.98
C ARG A 80 15.57 1.60 5.93
N PRO A 81 16.46 2.61 5.90
CA PRO A 81 16.46 3.55 4.81
C PRO A 81 16.53 2.73 3.53
N TRP A 82 15.63 3.01 2.61
CA TRP A 82 15.79 2.55 1.23
C TRP A 82 17.21 2.93 0.85
N ASN A 83 18.03 1.98 0.42
CA ASN A 83 19.41 2.25 0.00
C ASN A 83 19.36 3.11 -1.27
N LEU A 84 18.94 4.35 -1.14
CA LEU A 84 19.18 5.39 -2.12
C LEU A 84 20.70 5.55 -2.15
N PRO A 85 21.34 5.38 -3.31
CA PRO A 85 22.77 5.63 -3.41
C PRO A 85 23.06 7.01 -2.84
N ARG A 86 24.07 7.12 -1.98
CA ARG A 86 24.58 8.36 -1.35
C ARG A 86 24.84 9.52 -2.34
N LYS A 87 24.77 9.29 -3.65
CA LYS A 87 24.84 10.27 -4.74
C LYS A 87 23.68 11.28 -4.78
N ALA A 88 22.66 11.15 -3.93
CA ALA A 88 21.59 12.15 -3.80
C ALA A 88 21.91 13.33 -2.84
N ARG A 89 23.19 13.55 -2.51
CA ARG A 89 23.66 14.73 -1.75
C ARG A 89 24.30 15.81 -2.63
N GLY A 90 24.00 15.78 -3.94
CA GLY A 90 24.22 16.94 -4.82
C GLY A 90 23.02 17.90 -4.72
N PRO A 91 23.16 19.15 -5.20
CA PRO A 91 22.02 20.05 -5.33
C PRO A 91 20.90 19.36 -6.13
N ILE A 92 19.68 19.42 -5.60
CA ILE A 92 18.47 18.81 -6.18
C ILE A 92 18.18 19.34 -7.59
N TYR A 93 18.69 20.54 -7.89
CA TYR A 93 18.58 21.19 -9.18
C TYR A 93 19.91 21.20 -9.92
N PRO A 94 19.92 20.94 -11.24
CA PRO A 94 21.10 21.19 -12.07
C PRO A 94 21.49 22.68 -11.99
N SER A 95 22.79 22.97 -12.12
CA SER A 95 23.25 24.36 -12.09
C SER A 95 22.57 25.16 -13.22
N PRO A 96 22.39 26.49 -13.08
CA PRO A 96 21.73 27.31 -14.11
C PRO A 96 22.32 27.12 -15.51
N HIS A 97 23.63 26.92 -15.61
CA HIS A 97 24.36 26.65 -16.86
C HIS A 97 24.05 25.28 -17.49
N GLN A 98 23.52 24.32 -16.73
CA GLN A 98 23.09 23.00 -17.21
C GLN A 98 21.63 22.97 -17.68
N ARG A 99 20.90 24.08 -17.55
CA ARG A 99 19.51 24.22 -18.03
C ARG A 99 19.40 24.90 -19.39
N LEU A 100 20.48 25.51 -19.85
CA LEU A 100 20.58 26.03 -21.20
C LEU A 100 21.17 24.91 -22.05
N CYS A 101 20.32 24.26 -22.86
CA CYS A 101 20.84 23.54 -24.03
C CYS A 101 21.61 24.56 -24.90
N PRO A 102 22.71 24.15 -25.55
CA PRO A 102 23.32 25.00 -26.58
C PRO A 102 22.32 25.35 -27.68
#